data_AF-A0A5Z9VME4-F1
#
_entry.id   AF-A0A5Z9VME4-F1
#
_cell.length_a   1.000
_cell.length_b   1.000
_cell.length_c   1.000
_cell.angle_alpha   90.00
_cell.angle_beta   90.00
_cell.angle_gamma   90.00
#
_symmetry.space_group_name_H-M   'P 1'
#
loop_
_entity.id
_entity.type
_entity.pdbx_description
1 polymer ?
#
loop_
_entity_poly.entity_id
_entity_poly.type
_entity_poly.pdbx_seq_one_letter_code
_entity_poly.pdbx_strand_id
1 'polypeptide(L)' 'MMHLKNIKAGNAKTLEQYELTKKHGVIWLYSEDGKNWYEEVKNFQPDTIKIVYDANNIIVAITKDA' A
#
# COMPACT_ATOMS: atom_id res chain seq x y z
N MET A 1 -7.72 -8.81 10.86
CA MET A 1 -6.59 -7.87 11.02
C MET A 1 -5.76 -7.95 9.75
N MET A 2 -5.49 -6.82 9.10
CA MET A 2 -4.71 -6.78 7.87
C MET A 2 -3.28 -6.37 8.16
N HIS A 3 -2.33 -7.00 7.48
CA HIS A 3 -0.91 -6.72 7.66
C HIS A 3 -0.21 -6.75 6.30
N LEU A 4 0.30 -5.60 5.87
CA LEU A 4 1.12 -5.44 4.68
C LEU A 4 2.53 -5.08 5.11
N LYS A 5 3.52 -5.88 4.74
CA LYS A 5 4.92 -5.71 5.17
C LYS A 5 5.80 -5.27 4.01
N ASN A 6 6.84 -4.51 4.34
CA ASN A 6 7.95 -4.17 3.44
C ASN A 6 7.47 -3.62 2.08
N ILE A 7 6.50 -2.70 2.12
CA ILE A 7 5.91 -2.08 0.93
C ILE A 7 6.98 -1.32 0.15
N LYS A 8 7.07 -1.57 -1.16
CA LYS A 8 8.04 -0.95 -2.07
C LYS A 8 7.36 -0.56 -3.38
N ALA A 9 7.95 0.42 -4.07
CA ALA A 9 7.53 0.74 -5.43
C ALA A 9 7.80 -0.44 -6.37
N GLY A 10 6.89 -0.69 -7.30
CA GLY A 10 7.01 -1.71 -8.33
C GLY A 10 6.41 -1.27 -9.67
N ASN A 11 6.64 -2.08 -10.70
CA ASN A 11 6.11 -1.83 -12.03
C ASN A 11 4.60 -2.12 -12.10
N ALA A 12 3.91 -1.44 -13.01
CA ALA A 12 2.53 -1.77 -13.37
C ALA A 12 2.42 -3.24 -13.82
N LYS A 13 1.43 -3.95 -13.29
CA LYS A 13 1.17 -5.37 -13.59
C LYS A 13 -0.01 -5.58 -14.55
N THR A 14 -0.87 -4.57 -14.73
CA THR A 14 -2.02 -4.61 -15.62
C THR A 14 -1.97 -3.49 -16.64
N LEU A 15 -2.74 -3.63 -17.73
CA LEU A 15 -2.86 -2.58 -18.75
C LEU A 15 -3.43 -1.29 -18.16
N GLU A 16 -4.43 -1.40 -17.29
CA GLU A 16 -4.99 -0.24 -16.57
C GLU A 16 -3.94 0.47 -15.73
N GLN A 17 -3.14 -0.28 -14.96
CA GLN A 17 -2.05 0.28 -14.16
C GLN A 17 -1.01 0.97 -15.03
N TYR A 18 -0.70 0.40 -16.20
CA TYR A 18 0.22 0.98 -17.16
C TYR A 18 -0.31 2.32 -17.72
N GLU A 19 -1.57 2.37 -18.15
CA GLU A 19 -2.20 3.59 -18.65
C GLU A 19 -2.25 4.69 -17.57
N LEU A 20 -2.58 4.33 -16.32
CA LEU A 20 -2.57 5.26 -15.20
C LEU A 20 -1.17 5.78 -14.88
N THR A 21 -0.14 4.94 -14.91
CA THR A 21 1.26 5.39 -14.77
C THR A 21 1.63 6.34 -15.90
N LYS A 22 1.29 6.00 -17.15
CA LYS A 22 1.64 6.82 -18.32
C LYS A 22 0.94 8.19 -18.30
N LYS A 23 -0.34 8.21 -17.92
CA LYS A 23 -1.18 9.42 -17.98
C LYS A 23 -1.03 10.31 -16.74
N HIS A 24 -0.87 9.71 -15.56
CA HIS A 24 -0.92 10.41 -14.27
C HIS A 24 0.34 10.25 -13.42
N GLY A 25 1.34 9.48 -13.87
CA GLY A 25 2.57 9.26 -13.12
C GLY A 25 2.39 8.41 -11.86
N VAL A 26 1.35 7.56 -11.82
CA VAL A 26 1.04 6.72 -10.65
C VAL A 26 2.21 5.78 -10.34
N ILE A 27 2.65 5.82 -9.08
CA ILE A 27 3.65 4.89 -8.50
C ILE A 27 2.89 3.78 -7.78
N TRP A 28 3.08 2.54 -8.24
CA TRP A 28 2.45 1.36 -7.66
C TRP A 28 3.26 0.85 -6.48
N LEU A 29 2.58 0.58 -5.37
CA LEU A 29 3.18 0.11 -4.14
C LEU A 29 2.76 -1.33 -3.88
N TYR A 30 3.73 -2.21 -3.66
CA TYR A 30 3.49 -3.62 -3.39
C TYR A 30 4.15 -4.06 -2.10
N SER A 31 3.42 -4.84 -1.29
CA SER A 31 3.96 -5.54 -0.13
C SER A 31 4.88 -6.70 -0.55
N GLU A 32 5.61 -7.27 0.42
CA GLU A 32 6.50 -8.41 0.18
C GLU A 32 5.79 -9.66 -0.37
N ASP A 33 4.51 -9.85 -0.05
CA ASP A 33 3.66 -10.92 -0.58
C ASP A 33 3.00 -10.54 -1.92
N GLY A 34 3.35 -9.38 -2.49
CA GLY A 34 3.00 -8.97 -3.85
C GLY A 34 1.65 -8.28 -4.00
N LYS A 35 0.93 -7.98 -2.90
CA LYS A 35 -0.36 -7.28 -2.92
C LYS A 35 -0.18 -5.79 -3.21
N ASN A 36 -1.07 -5.23 -4.01
CA ASN A 36 -1.08 -3.81 -4.33
C ASN A 36 -1.72 -3.00 -3.19
N TRP A 37 -0.98 -2.03 -2.65
CA TRP A 37 -1.46 -1.16 -1.56
C TRP A 37 -2.83 -0.53 -1.88
N TYR A 38 -2.99 0.11 -3.05
CA TYR A 38 -4.21 0.86 -3.38
C TYR A 38 -5.44 -0.04 -3.50
N GLU A 39 -5.25 -1.30 -3.90
CA GLU A 39 -6.35 -2.27 -4.00
C GLU A 39 -6.72 -2.84 -2.63
N GLU A 40 -5.75 -2.93 -1.71
CA GLU A 40 -5.95 -3.45 -0.35
C GLU A 40 -6.50 -2.40 0.61
N VAL A 41 -6.35 -1.09 0.34
CA VAL A 41 -6.86 -0.01 1.21
C VAL A 41 -8.33 -0.22 1.60
N LYS A 42 -9.18 -0.60 0.64
CA LYS A 42 -10.61 -0.87 0.86
C LYS A 42 -10.92 -2.02 1.83
N ASN A 43 -9.94 -2.90 2.07
CA ASN A 43 -10.09 -4.07 2.94
C ASN A 43 -9.75 -3.74 4.42
N PHE A 44 -9.28 -2.53 4.73
CA PHE A 44 -9.11 -2.09 6.10
C PHE A 44 -10.48 -1.85 6.76
N GLN A 45 -10.65 -2.34 7.99
CA GLN A 45 -11.85 -2.04 8.77
C GLN A 45 -11.86 -0.57 9.18
N PRO A 46 -12.97 0.16 9.04
CA PRO A 46 -13.02 1.60 9.30
C PRO A 46 -12.62 1.96 10.74
N ASP A 47 -13.19 1.28 11.74
CA ASP A 47 -12.99 1.60 13.17
C ASP A 47 -11.77 0.94 13.82
N THR A 48 -10.69 0.79 13.05
CA THR A 48 -9.41 0.23 13.55
C THR A 48 -8.27 1.22 13.42
N ILE A 49 -7.27 1.09 14.28
CA ILE A 49 -6.02 1.86 14.20
C ILE A 49 -5.09 1.18 13.19
N LYS A 50 -4.49 1.97 12.30
CA LYS A 50 -3.50 1.54 11.32
C LYS A 50 -2.16 2.15 11.71
N ILE A 51 -1.15 1.29 11.75
CA ILE A 51 0.19 1.62 12.23
C ILE A 51 1.15 1.47 11.07
N VAL A 52 1.95 2.50 10.84
CA VAL A 52 3.10 2.46 9.94
C VAL A 52 4.36 2.41 10.79
N TYR A 53 5.21 1.43 10.52
CA TYR A 53 6.47 1.25 11.23
C TYR A 53 7.61 1.03 10.23
N ASP A 54 8.82 1.43 10.62
CA ASP A 54 10.02 1.29 9.80
C ASP A 54 10.64 -0.12 9.91
N ALA A 55 11.78 -0.34 9.23
CA ALA A 55 12.47 -1.63 9.25
C ALA A 55 13.02 -2.05 10.63
N ASN A 56 13.13 -1.11 11.59
CA ASN A 56 13.53 -1.37 12.98
C ASN A 56 12.32 -1.54 13.90
N ASN A 57 11.10 -1.68 13.34
CA ASN A 57 9.84 -1.80 14.06
C ASN A 57 9.47 -0.54 14.88
N ILE A 58 10.04 0.62 14.57
CA ILE A 58 9.68 1.89 15.20
C ILE A 58 8.43 2.44 14.52
N ILE A 59 7.40 2.74 15.30
CA ILE A 59 6.17 3.36 14.79
C ILE A 59 6.47 4.80 14.37
N VAL A 60 6.22 5.11 13.10
CA VAL A 60 6.47 6.43 12.49
C VAL A 60 5.18 7.15 12.11
N ALA A 61 4.06 6.44 12.01
CA ALA A 61 2.75 7.04 11.77
C ALA A 61 1.61 6.18 12.34
N ILE A 62 0.53 6.84 12.73
CA ILE A 62 -0.70 6.23 13.25
C ILE A 62 -1.89 6.95 12.61
N THR A 63 -2.84 6.20 12.07
CA THR A 63 -4.05 6.75 11.44
C THR A 63 -5.25 5.83 11.65
N LYS A 64 -6.46 6.35 11.44
CA LYS A 64 -7.69 5.54 11.28
C LYS A 64 -8.10 5.39 9.81
N ASP A 65 -7.54 6.21 8.93
CA ASP A 65 -7.83 6.21 7.49
C ASP A 65 -6.54 5.87 6.72
N ALA A 66 -6.60 4.80 5.92
CA ALA A 66 -5.44 4.14 5.32
C ALA A 66 -5.22 4.58 3.86
#